data_AF-A0A8T7M0Q1-F1
#
_entry.id   AF-A0A8T7M0Q1-F1
#
_cell.length_a   1.000
_cell.length_b   1.000
_cell.length_c   1.000
_cell.angle_alpha   90.00
_cell.angle_beta   90.00
_cell.angle_gamma   90.00
#
_symmetry.space_group_name_H-M   'P 1'
#
loop_
_entity.id
_entity.type
_entity.pdbx_description
1 polymer ?
#
loop_
_entity_poly.entity_id
_entity_poly.type
_entity_poly.pdbx_seq_one_letter_code
_entity_poly.pdbx_strand_id
1 'polypeptide(L)'
;MTTVETCPNCKKPFNQDSTSSHAPILVCSNCGASLFKQSITANIISKPKIVLKAKNGGKGKPFIEIIVGYDWSQALKRFVNKYRLVDRHSNKYKEVISDGETDNVIHFCEEPLNEHQDRGTAKLKKSPD
;
A
#
# COMPACT_ATOMS: atom_id res chain seq x y z
N MET A 1 34.05 11.94 -5.28
CA MET A 1 34.27 13.41 -5.21
C MET A 1 33.82 13.87 -3.83
N THR A 2 34.74 14.36 -3.01
CA THR A 2 34.45 14.83 -1.65
C THR A 2 34.11 16.31 -1.74
N THR A 3 32.82 16.67 -1.61
CA THR A 3 32.39 18.06 -1.57
C THR A 3 32.68 18.66 -0.20
N VAL A 4 33.49 19.71 -0.15
CA VAL A 4 33.74 20.49 1.06
C VAL A 4 32.55 21.44 1.29
N GLU A 5 31.86 21.30 2.41
CA GLU A 5 30.71 22.15 2.75
C GLU A 5 31.19 23.52 3.24
N THR A 6 30.71 24.59 2.61
CA THR A 6 31.04 25.98 2.95
C THR A 6 29.97 26.63 3.81
N CYS A 7 30.40 27.45 4.79
CA CYS A 7 29.49 28.25 5.61
C CYS A 7 28.77 29.31 4.75
N PRO A 8 27.42 29.36 4.74
CA PRO A 8 26.69 30.33 3.93
C PRO A 8 26.93 31.79 4.38
N ASN A 9 27.31 32.01 5.65
CA ASN A 9 27.50 33.34 6.20
C ASN A 9 28.90 33.91 5.91
N CYS A 10 29.97 33.14 6.19
CA CYS A 10 31.34 33.64 6.04
C CYS A 10 32.12 33.03 4.87
N LYS A 11 31.50 32.13 4.09
CA LYS A 11 32.06 31.44 2.91
C LYS A 11 33.30 30.57 3.19
N LYS A 12 33.75 30.47 4.45
CA LYS A 12 34.82 29.55 4.86
C LYS A 12 34.30 28.12 4.99
N PRO A 13 35.12 27.10 4.74
CA PRO A 13 34.72 25.70 4.92
C PRO A 13 34.38 25.40 6.38
N PHE A 14 33.39 24.54 6.63
CA PHE A 14 33.19 23.96 7.96
C PHE A 14 34.38 23.04 8.30
N ASN A 15 34.93 23.16 9.50
CA ASN A 15 36.03 22.30 9.93
C ASN A 15 35.46 20.89 10.18
N GLN A 16 35.81 19.93 9.33
CA GLN A 16 35.38 18.54 9.49
C GLN A 16 36.30 17.86 10.52
N ASP A 17 36.13 18.19 11.80
CA ASP A 17 36.64 17.31 12.86
C ASP A 17 35.75 16.07 12.87
N SER A 18 36.20 15.08 12.10
CA SER A 18 35.53 13.82 11.78
C SER A 18 35.53 12.85 12.96
N THR A 19 35.07 13.26 14.14
CA THR A 19 35.01 12.42 15.34
C THR A 19 33.75 12.62 16.16
N SER A 20 32.58 12.64 15.51
CA SER A 20 31.44 11.98 16.14
C SER A 20 30.49 11.48 15.07
N SER A 21 30.24 10.17 15.07
CA SER A 21 29.26 9.51 14.20
C SER A 21 27.81 9.92 14.49
N HIS A 22 27.58 10.90 15.39
CA HIS A 22 26.26 11.23 15.92
C HIS A 22 26.01 12.72 16.24
N ALA A 23 26.90 13.67 15.92
CA ALA A 23 26.56 15.09 16.07
C ALA A 23 25.97 15.65 14.76
N PRO A 24 24.66 15.94 14.70
CA PRO A 24 24.02 16.44 13.48
C PRO A 24 24.27 17.93 13.24
N ILE A 25 25.04 18.61 14.11
CA ILE A 25 25.27 20.05 14.07
C ILE A 25 26.75 20.33 13.79
N LEU A 26 27.05 20.93 12.64
CA LEU A 26 28.34 21.53 12.33
C LEU A 26 28.32 22.99 12.73
N VAL A 27 29.30 23.43 13.54
CA VAL A 27 29.41 24.85 13.94
C VAL A 27 30.57 25.49 13.19
N CYS A 28 30.33 26.65 12.59
CA CYS A 28 31.37 27.41 11.90
C CYS A 28 32.28 28.08 12.92
N SER A 29 33.56 27.71 12.92
CA SER A 29 34.59 28.26 13.78
C SER A 29 34.86 29.76 13.56
N ASN A 30 34.46 30.33 12.42
CA ASN A 30 34.71 31.73 12.10
C ASN A 30 33.57 32.69 12.48
N CYS A 31 32.31 32.26 12.41
CA CYS A 31 31.17 33.14 12.66
C CYS A 31 30.09 32.53 13.56
N GLY A 32 30.31 31.34 14.12
CA GLY A 32 29.40 30.67 15.05
C GLY A 32 28.12 30.10 14.42
N ALA A 33 27.92 30.27 13.11
CA ALA A 33 26.74 29.75 12.42
C ALA A 33 26.72 28.21 12.48
N SER A 34 25.57 27.64 12.80
CA SER A 34 25.38 26.20 12.84
C SER A 34 24.69 25.69 11.56
N LEU A 35 25.10 24.51 11.10
CA LEU A 35 24.48 23.77 10.02
C LEU A 35 24.02 22.44 10.57
N PHE A 36 22.71 22.20 10.54
CA PHE A 36 22.14 20.92 10.91
C PHE A 36 22.00 20.03 9.68
N LYS A 37 22.61 18.85 9.71
CA LYS A 37 22.53 17.89 8.60
C LYS A 37 21.84 16.61 9.06
N GLN A 38 20.77 16.26 8.35
CA GLN A 38 20.07 15.00 8.54
C GLN A 38 19.85 14.34 7.18
N SER A 39 20.22 13.06 7.08
CA SER A 39 19.87 12.21 5.95
C SER A 39 18.70 11.32 6.34
N ILE A 40 17.66 11.30 5.51
CA ILE A 40 16.52 10.39 5.67
C ILE A 40 16.64 9.32 4.60
N THR A 41 16.68 8.06 5.03
CA THR A 41 16.58 6.90 4.15
C THR A 41 15.24 6.22 4.40
N ALA A 42 14.51 5.91 3.33
CA ALA A 42 13.23 5.23 3.41
C ALA A 42 13.18 4.06 2.42
N ASN A 43 12.51 2.99 2.81
CA ASN A 43 12.17 1.87 1.94
C ASN A 43 10.69 1.97 1.56
N ILE A 44 10.38 1.76 0.28
CA ILE A 44 9.01 1.76 -0.23
C ILE A 44 8.67 0.32 -0.64
N ILE A 45 7.63 -0.24 -0.02
CA ILE A 45 7.08 -1.54 -0.40
C ILE A 45 5.74 -1.29 -1.10
N SER A 46 5.64 -1.67 -2.36
CA SER A 46 4.39 -1.60 -3.12
C SER A 46 3.55 -2.85 -2.89
N LYS A 47 2.26 -2.66 -2.59
CA LYS A 47 1.26 -3.72 -2.41
C LYS A 47 0.15 -3.52 -3.45
N PRO A 48 0.40 -3.88 -4.73
CA PRO A 48 -0.52 -3.56 -5.81
C PRO A 48 -1.79 -4.42 -5.77
N LYS A 49 -2.86 -3.86 -6.33
CA LYS A 49 -4.12 -4.54 -6.61
C LYS A 49 -4.56 -4.21 -8.03
N ILE A 50 -4.89 -5.23 -8.80
CA ILE A 50 -5.29 -5.15 -10.20
C ILE A 50 -6.77 -5.53 -10.29
N VAL A 51 -7.53 -4.78 -11.09
CA VAL A 51 -8.93 -5.06 -11.41
C VAL A 51 -9.09 -5.14 -12.92
N LEU A 52 -9.49 -6.30 -13.42
CA LEU A 52 -9.75 -6.57 -14.82
C LEU A 52 -11.26 -6.63 -15.05
N LYS A 53 -11.75 -5.95 -16.10
CA LYS A 53 -13.19 -5.90 -16.43
C LYS A 53 -13.37 -6.11 -17.92
N ALA A 54 -13.98 -7.24 -18.31
CA ALA A 54 -14.36 -7.50 -19.68
C ALA A 54 -15.80 -7.04 -19.95
N LYS A 55 -16.02 -6.28 -21.02
CA LYS A 55 -17.32 -5.71 -21.39
C LYS A 55 -17.62 -5.94 -22.88
N ASN A 56 -18.88 -6.18 -23.22
CA ASN A 56 -19.35 -6.17 -24.61
C ASN A 56 -19.89 -4.78 -24.93
N GLY A 57 -19.28 -4.06 -25.87
CA GLY A 57 -19.88 -2.89 -26.54
C GLY A 57 -20.31 -1.68 -25.68
N GLY A 58 -20.00 -1.65 -24.38
CA GLY A 58 -20.04 -0.44 -23.54
C GLY A 58 -21.28 -0.19 -22.69
N LYS A 59 -22.34 -1.01 -22.75
CA LYS A 59 -23.52 -0.85 -21.87
C LYS A 59 -23.71 -2.06 -20.96
N GLY A 60 -23.82 -1.82 -19.65
CA GLY A 60 -24.09 -2.86 -18.64
C GLY A 60 -22.90 -3.21 -17.72
N LYS A 61 -23.14 -4.17 -16.81
CA LYS A 61 -22.10 -4.73 -15.92
C LYS A 61 -21.09 -5.53 -16.74
N PRO A 62 -19.79 -5.54 -16.37
CA PRO A 62 -18.79 -6.41 -17.01
C PRO A 62 -19.26 -7.86 -16.99
N PHE A 63 -19.09 -8.60 -18.09
CA PHE A 63 -19.46 -10.02 -18.09
C PHE A 63 -18.44 -10.86 -17.31
N ILE A 64 -17.18 -10.39 -17.24
CA ILE A 64 -16.15 -10.91 -16.34
C ILE A 64 -15.54 -9.75 -15.56
N GLU A 65 -15.38 -9.95 -14.25
CA GLU A 65 -14.63 -9.06 -13.36
C GLU A 65 -13.67 -9.90 -12.52
N ILE A 66 -12.37 -9.57 -12.56
CA ILE A 66 -11.33 -10.24 -11.80
C ILE A 66 -10.63 -9.21 -10.94
N ILE A 67 -10.46 -9.49 -9.66
CA ILE A 67 -9.66 -8.71 -8.72
C ILE A 67 -8.54 -9.61 -8.23
N VAL A 68 -7.30 -9.12 -8.31
CA VAL A 68 -6.12 -9.84 -7.83
C VAL A 68 -5.14 -8.89 -7.15
N GLY A 69 -4.57 -9.31 -6.02
CA GLY A 69 -3.48 -8.61 -5.33
C GLY A 69 -3.82 -8.25 -3.90
N TYR A 70 -3.11 -7.28 -3.35
CA TYR A 70 -3.19 -6.95 -1.92
C TYR A 70 -4.44 -6.15 -1.56
N ASP A 71 -5.04 -6.46 -0.42
CA ASP A 71 -6.17 -5.72 0.13
C ASP A 71 -5.99 -5.55 1.65
N TRP A 72 -6.44 -4.42 2.19
CA TRP A 72 -6.40 -4.20 3.64
C TRP A 72 -7.62 -4.83 4.31
N SER A 73 -7.42 -5.84 5.16
CA SER A 73 -8.51 -6.46 5.91
C SER A 73 -8.83 -5.65 7.17
N GLN A 74 -10.04 -5.09 7.26
CA GLN A 74 -10.47 -4.37 8.45
C GLN A 74 -10.65 -5.26 9.68
N ALA A 75 -11.02 -6.53 9.48
CA ALA A 75 -11.21 -7.48 10.57
C ALA A 75 -9.88 -8.00 11.12
N LEU A 76 -8.91 -8.29 10.24
CA LEU A 76 -7.62 -8.86 10.62
C LEU A 76 -6.52 -7.80 10.87
N LYS A 77 -6.79 -6.53 10.56
CA LYS A 77 -5.87 -5.39 10.72
C LYS A 77 -4.50 -5.61 10.06
N ARG A 78 -4.50 -6.27 8.90
CA ARG A 78 -3.30 -6.57 8.11
C ARG A 78 -3.63 -6.70 6.63
N PHE A 79 -2.61 -6.62 5.77
CA PHE A 79 -2.75 -6.89 4.35
C PHE A 79 -2.97 -8.38 4.08
N VAL A 80 -3.88 -8.66 3.16
CA VAL A 80 -4.19 -10.01 2.66
C VAL A 80 -4.04 -10.05 1.15
N ASN A 81 -3.79 -11.24 0.60
CA ASN A 81 -3.90 -11.50 -0.82
C ASN A 81 -5.36 -11.81 -1.13
N LYS A 82 -5.95 -11.08 -2.07
CA LYS A 82 -7.32 -11.31 -2.56
C LYS A 82 -7.27 -11.75 -4.01
N TYR A 83 -7.98 -12.83 -4.29
CA TYR A 83 -8.43 -13.20 -5.62
C TYR A 83 -9.96 -13.22 -5.61
N ARG A 84 -10.60 -12.53 -6.55
CA ARG A 84 -12.05 -12.62 -6.76
C ARG A 84 -12.34 -12.71 -8.26
N LEU A 85 -13.14 -13.68 -8.66
CA LEU A 85 -13.71 -13.82 -9.99
C LEU A 85 -15.23 -13.70 -9.90
N VAL A 86 -15.77 -12.80 -10.71
CA VAL A 86 -17.21 -12.69 -10.98
C VAL A 86 -17.41 -12.95 -12.46
N ASP A 87 -17.83 -14.15 -12.81
CA ASP A 87 -18.16 -14.57 -14.17
C ASP A 87 -19.67 -14.63 -14.34
N ARG A 88 -20.22 -13.58 -14.98
CA ARG A 88 -21.65 -13.47 -15.28
C ARG A 88 -22.04 -14.28 -16.51
N HIS A 89 -21.08 -14.69 -17.34
CA HIS A 89 -21.34 -15.51 -18.51
C HIS A 89 -21.56 -16.97 -18.11
N SER A 90 -20.71 -17.51 -17.22
CA SER A 90 -20.82 -18.89 -16.75
C SER A 90 -21.54 -19.04 -15.40
N ASN A 91 -22.15 -17.98 -14.87
CA ASN A 91 -22.79 -17.95 -13.55
C ASN A 91 -21.86 -18.42 -12.41
N LYS A 92 -20.60 -17.98 -12.38
CA LYS A 92 -19.62 -18.38 -11.34
C LYS A 92 -19.18 -17.21 -10.48
N TYR A 93 -19.12 -17.46 -9.18
CA TYR A 93 -18.44 -16.62 -8.21
C TYR A 93 -17.33 -17.42 -7.56
N LYS A 94 -16.14 -16.83 -7.46
CA LYS A 94 -15.02 -17.39 -6.70
C LYS A 94 -14.32 -16.28 -5.94
N GLU A 95 -14.08 -16.49 -4.67
CA GLU A 95 -13.28 -15.62 -3.82
C GLU A 95 -12.32 -16.44 -2.98
N VAL A 96 -11.06 -16.04 -3.01
CA VAL A 96 -10.00 -16.59 -2.18
C VAL A 96 -9.30 -15.43 -1.50
N ILE A 97 -9.23 -15.49 -0.18
CA ILE A 97 -8.45 -14.57 0.64
C ILE A 97 -7.39 -15.41 1.33
N SER A 98 -6.13 -15.09 1.09
CA SER A 98 -5.00 -15.71 1.74
C SER A 98 -4.16 -14.69 2.50
N ASP A 99 -3.39 -15.19 3.44
CA ASP A 99 -2.40 -14.43 4.19
C ASP A 99 -1.37 -13.78 3.26
N GLY A 100 -1.10 -12.49 3.44
CA GLY A 100 -0.21 -11.74 2.54
C GLY A 100 1.28 -12.07 2.66
N GLU A 101 1.68 -12.87 3.65
CA GLU A 101 3.07 -13.28 3.91
C GLU A 101 3.26 -14.79 3.77
N THR A 102 2.27 -15.60 4.19
CA THR A 102 2.39 -17.06 4.25
C THR A 102 1.57 -17.79 3.17
N ASP A 103 0.74 -17.08 2.42
CA ASP A 103 -0.22 -17.63 1.43
C ASP A 103 -1.23 -18.65 2.00
N ASN A 104 -1.32 -18.82 3.32
CA ASN A 104 -2.33 -19.64 3.96
C ASN A 104 -3.74 -19.11 3.66
N VAL A 105 -4.64 -19.99 3.23
CA VAL A 105 -6.02 -19.61 2.90
C VAL A 105 -6.80 -19.28 4.17
N ILE A 106 -7.31 -18.06 4.23
CA ILE A 106 -8.12 -17.53 5.34
C ILE A 106 -9.61 -17.68 5.02
N HIS A 107 -9.98 -17.43 3.77
CA HIS A 107 -11.36 -17.54 3.30
C HIS A 107 -11.38 -18.10 1.88
N PHE A 108 -12.30 -19.02 1.65
CA PHE A 108 -12.57 -19.60 0.35
C PHE A 108 -14.08 -19.67 0.15
N CYS A 109 -14.55 -19.16 -0.98
CA CYS A 109 -15.93 -19.25 -1.42
C CYS A 109 -15.94 -19.52 -2.92
N GLU A 110 -16.59 -20.60 -3.34
CA GLU A 110 -16.81 -20.91 -4.75
C GLU A 110 -18.24 -21.42 -4.89
N GLU A 111 -19.08 -20.67 -5.61
CA GLU A 111 -20.50 -20.96 -5.74
C GLU A 111 -21.09 -20.31 -7.00
N PRO A 112 -22.27 -20.75 -7.44
CA PRO A 112 -22.99 -20.09 -8.51
C PRO A 112 -23.26 -18.60 -8.19
N LEU A 113 -23.07 -17.72 -9.18
CA LEU A 113 -23.17 -16.27 -8.96
C LEU A 113 -24.58 -15.82 -8.56
N ASN A 114 -25.62 -16.48 -9.07
CA ASN A 114 -27.01 -16.27 -8.67
C ASN A 114 -27.26 -16.62 -7.19
N GLU A 115 -26.55 -17.59 -6.64
CA GLU A 115 -26.65 -17.99 -5.22
C GLU A 115 -25.82 -17.11 -4.28
N HIS A 116 -24.85 -16.37 -4.83
CA HIS A 116 -24.02 -15.41 -4.11
C HIS A 116 -24.73 -14.05 -3.85
N GLN A 117 -25.94 -13.85 -4.38
CA GLN A 117 -26.67 -12.58 -4.24
C GLN A 117 -27.24 -12.38 -2.82
N ASP A 118 -27.48 -11.12 -2.44
CA ASP A 118 -28.12 -10.71 -1.17
C ASP A 118 -27.46 -11.15 0.15
N ARG A 119 -26.22 -11.65 0.12
CA ARG A 119 -25.40 -11.96 1.31
C ARG A 119 -24.71 -10.74 1.93
N GLY A 120 -25.03 -9.54 1.45
CA GLY A 120 -24.46 -8.29 1.94
C GLY A 120 -25.03 -7.91 3.30
N THR A 121 -24.21 -7.98 4.36
CA THR A 121 -24.54 -7.52 5.72
C THR A 121 -24.70 -6.01 5.85
N ALA A 122 -24.43 -5.23 4.79
CA ALA A 122 -24.57 -3.77 4.77
C ALA A 122 -26.03 -3.28 4.70
N LYS A 123 -27.02 -4.15 4.44
CA LYS A 123 -28.44 -3.79 4.49
C LYS A 123 -28.97 -4.03 5.90
N LEU A 124 -29.46 -2.98 6.56
CA LEU A 124 -30.20 -3.11 7.81
C LEU A 124 -31.40 -4.05 7.59
N LYS A 125 -31.55 -5.09 8.42
CA LYS A 125 -32.77 -5.91 8.41
C LYS A 125 -33.93 -5.00 8.81
N LYS A 126 -34.96 -4.87 7.96
CA LYS A 126 -36.21 -4.23 8.36
C LYS A 126 -36.76 -5.02 9.56
N SER A 127 -37.03 -4.33 10.66
CA SER A 127 -37.79 -4.90 11.78
C SER A 127 -39.17 -5.34 11.28
N PRO A 128 -39.71 -6.48 11.75
CA PRO A 128 -41.10 -6.83 11.49
C PRO A 128 -42.02 -5.79 12.17
N ASP A 129 -43.09 -5.40 11.47
CA ASP A 129 -44.20 -4.60 12.01
C ASP A 129 -45.07 -5.43 12.98
#